data_AF-A0A7W0PBG1-F1
#
_entry.id   AF-A0A7W0PBG1-F1
#
_cell.length_a   1.000
_cell.length_b   1.000
_cell.length_c   1.000
_cell.angle_alpha   90.00
_cell.angle_beta   90.00
_cell.angle_gamma   90.00
#
_symmetry.space_group_name_H-M   'P 1'
#
loop_
_entity.id
_entity.type
_entity.pdbx_description
1 polymer ?
#
loop_
_entity_poly.entity_id
_entity_poly.type
_entity_poly.pdbx_seq_one_letter_code
_entity_poly.pdbx_strand_id
1 'polypeptide(L)'
;VYEYMDWIRDRVNQLIGDSYLERWWELRDDYSAGRSDYSIYYGGPYMQTLACDLDGNGRDDLVLYDRGRWYIRTSVSEGAPDIVFDYGAEWLTPMCGDWDGDGRDGIATFDGYSWYMKNVPGPGPWDVEVSYGYPELIPVAGDWNGDGQDTIGGFDPDSATWYLRNANSPGLPEEIWQYGFLDGASQPVPADYNGDRRTDLAIFRDGEWYIRTEPGPGPYQRSFEYGLASDFPLAGNWDGIGGDGVAGTRNGRYHF
;
A
#
# COMPACT_ATOMS: atom_id res chain seq x y z
N VAL A 1 5.04 37.61 11.60
CA VAL A 1 4.59 36.20 11.69
C VAL A 1 5.29 35.31 10.66
N TYR A 2 5.51 35.78 9.43
CA TYR A 2 6.33 35.06 8.44
C TYR A 2 7.82 34.96 8.80
N GLU A 3 8.43 35.99 9.40
CA GLU A 3 9.87 35.97 9.75
C GLU A 3 10.25 35.11 10.98
N TYR A 4 9.28 34.73 11.84
CA TYR A 4 9.55 33.87 13.00
C TYR A 4 9.64 32.39 12.61
N MET A 5 8.93 31.98 11.55
CA MET A 5 8.94 30.62 11.03
C MET A 5 10.20 30.33 10.21
N ASP A 6 10.70 31.31 9.45
CA ASP A 6 11.96 31.13 8.69
C ASP A 6 13.19 31.09 9.60
N TRP A 7 13.19 31.81 10.74
CA TRP A 7 14.27 31.69 11.73
C TRP A 7 14.29 30.33 12.43
N ILE A 8 13.13 29.73 12.72
CA ILE A 8 13.05 28.35 13.25
C ILE A 8 13.47 27.34 12.18
N ARG A 9 13.03 27.53 10.92
CA ARG A 9 13.37 26.68 9.78
C ARG A 9 14.88 26.68 9.50
N ASP A 10 15.54 27.85 9.52
CA ASP A 10 17.00 27.96 9.32
C ASP A 10 17.84 27.51 10.52
N ARG A 11 17.33 27.66 11.76
CA ARG A 11 18.01 27.14 12.97
C ARG A 11 17.89 25.62 13.10
N VAL A 12 16.81 25.02 12.60
CA VAL A 12 16.63 23.57 12.49
C VAL A 12 17.50 23.00 11.37
N ASN A 13 17.57 23.68 10.21
CA ASN A 13 18.42 23.27 9.09
C ASN A 13 19.93 23.35 9.40
N GLN A 14 20.37 24.18 10.36
CA GLN A 14 21.78 24.25 10.79
C GLN A 14 22.13 23.33 11.98
N LEU A 15 21.17 22.65 12.58
CA LEU A 15 21.39 21.72 13.71
C LEU A 15 21.14 20.25 13.36
N ILE A 16 20.61 19.95 12.17
CA ILE A 16 20.38 18.58 11.68
C ILE A 16 21.31 18.33 10.49
N GLY A 17 22.47 17.73 10.77
CA GLY A 17 23.21 16.99 9.76
C GLY A 17 22.54 15.64 9.54
N ASP A 18 22.23 15.31 8.29
CA ASP A 18 22.03 13.96 7.73
C ASP A 18 21.32 12.90 8.61
N SER A 19 20.08 13.15 9.07
CA SER A 19 19.23 12.11 9.69
C SER A 19 17.90 11.96 8.94
N TYR A 20 17.90 11.18 7.85
CA TYR A 20 16.75 10.92 6.99
C TYR A 20 16.06 9.55 7.22
N LEU A 21 16.17 8.91 8.40
CA LEU A 21 15.78 7.49 8.52
C LEU A 21 15.17 7.14 9.89
N GLU A 22 13.84 7.16 10.04
CA GLU A 22 13.16 6.62 11.23
C GLU A 22 11.73 6.11 10.91
N ARG A 23 11.58 4.93 10.29
CA ARG A 23 10.33 4.15 10.22
C ARG A 23 10.62 2.64 10.32
N TRP A 24 9.81 1.96 11.14
CA TRP A 24 9.86 0.53 11.38
C TRP A 24 8.83 -0.20 10.55
N TRP A 25 9.24 -1.32 9.97
CA TRP A 25 8.39 -2.29 9.32
C TRP A 25 8.39 -3.54 10.17
N GLU A 26 7.23 -3.91 10.70
CA GLU A 26 6.99 -5.16 11.41
C GLU A 26 6.27 -6.08 10.43
N LEU A 27 7.02 -7.02 9.84
CA LEU A 27 6.51 -7.93 8.80
C LEU A 27 6.23 -9.29 9.39
N ARG A 28 5.25 -9.96 8.80
CA ARG A 28 4.92 -11.34 9.10
C ARG A 28 4.59 -12.11 7.85
N ASP A 29 5.16 -13.30 7.73
CA ASP A 29 4.98 -14.18 6.56
C ASP A 29 3.65 -14.94 6.60
N ASP A 30 3.01 -14.99 7.77
CA ASP A 30 1.66 -15.53 7.94
C ASP A 30 0.64 -14.41 8.26
N TYR A 31 -0.61 -14.60 7.83
CA TYR A 31 -1.74 -13.77 8.23
C TYR A 31 -2.35 -14.29 9.55
N SER A 32 -1.59 -14.22 10.65
CA SER A 32 -2.07 -14.61 11.99
C SER A 32 -1.49 -13.74 13.12
N ALA A 33 -1.77 -14.05 14.40
CA ALA A 33 -1.37 -13.30 15.60
C ALA A 33 -0.05 -13.81 16.22
N GLY A 34 0.78 -12.92 16.79
CA GLY A 34 2.17 -13.27 17.15
C GLY A 34 3.22 -12.18 16.85
N ARG A 35 4.49 -12.51 17.10
CA ARG A 35 5.63 -11.59 16.86
C ARG A 35 5.91 -11.45 15.37
N SER A 36 6.50 -10.33 14.97
CA SER A 36 7.02 -10.14 13.62
C SER A 36 8.09 -11.16 13.29
N ASP A 37 8.05 -11.71 12.07
CA ASP A 37 9.12 -12.56 11.53
C ASP A 37 10.32 -11.70 11.12
N TYR A 38 10.05 -10.49 10.61
CA TYR A 38 11.07 -9.48 10.32
C TYR A 38 10.73 -8.13 10.96
N SER A 39 11.75 -7.44 11.46
CA SER A 39 11.65 -6.03 11.86
C SER A 39 12.76 -5.26 11.14
N ILE A 40 12.38 -4.31 10.28
CA ILE A 40 13.31 -3.61 9.37
C ILE A 40 13.15 -2.10 9.52
N TYR A 41 14.27 -1.39 9.36
CA TYR A 41 14.31 0.07 9.32
C TYR A 41 14.38 0.54 7.88
N TYR A 42 13.35 1.26 7.42
CA TYR A 42 13.34 1.83 6.09
C TYR A 42 12.32 2.99 5.99
N GLY A 43 12.81 4.20 5.71
CA GLY A 43 11.99 5.39 5.44
C GLY A 43 11.80 6.36 6.61
N GLY A 44 10.99 7.40 6.36
CA GLY A 44 10.69 8.48 7.31
C GLY A 44 9.21 8.52 7.73
N PRO A 45 8.87 9.30 8.78
CA PRO A 45 7.55 9.25 9.42
C PRO A 45 6.39 9.84 8.60
N TYR A 46 6.67 10.41 7.44
CA TYR A 46 5.67 11.03 6.56
C TYR A 46 5.60 10.37 5.17
N MET A 47 6.37 9.30 4.96
CA MET A 47 6.41 8.58 3.69
C MET A 47 5.24 7.60 3.61
N GLN A 48 4.68 7.39 2.43
CA GLN A 48 3.75 6.29 2.20
C GLN A 48 4.54 5.02 1.90
N THR A 49 4.03 3.87 2.31
CA THR A 49 4.73 2.58 2.29
C THR A 49 3.94 1.59 1.45
N LEU A 50 4.60 0.87 0.54
CA LEU A 50 3.99 -0.18 -0.29
C LEU A 50 4.86 -1.44 -0.30
N ALA A 51 4.24 -2.56 -0.66
CA ALA A 51 4.83 -3.85 -0.97
C ALA A 51 4.47 -4.17 -2.41
N CYS A 52 5.47 -4.39 -3.26
CA CYS A 52 5.23 -4.62 -4.68
C CYS A 52 6.36 -5.45 -5.28
N ASP A 53 6.09 -6.42 -6.15
CA ASP A 53 7.10 -7.19 -6.87
C ASP A 53 7.60 -6.42 -8.12
N LEU A 54 8.34 -5.33 -7.89
CA LEU A 54 8.77 -4.42 -8.98
C LEU A 54 9.90 -5.01 -9.83
N ASP A 55 10.64 -5.99 -9.31
CA ASP A 55 11.69 -6.69 -10.05
C ASP A 55 11.22 -8.03 -10.66
N GLY A 56 9.99 -8.47 -10.38
CA GLY A 56 9.34 -9.64 -10.97
C GLY A 56 9.93 -10.97 -10.46
N ASN A 57 10.45 -10.99 -9.24
CA ASN A 57 11.10 -12.17 -8.65
C ASN A 57 10.12 -13.04 -7.84
N GLY A 58 8.87 -12.60 -7.68
CA GLY A 58 7.81 -13.24 -6.91
C GLY A 58 7.84 -12.93 -5.42
N ARG A 59 8.63 -11.96 -4.97
CA ARG A 59 8.69 -11.43 -3.61
C ARG A 59 8.52 -9.92 -3.66
N ASP A 60 7.72 -9.39 -2.75
CA ASP A 60 7.48 -7.95 -2.69
C ASP A 60 8.69 -7.17 -2.17
N ASP A 61 8.98 -6.10 -2.89
CA ASP A 61 9.98 -5.10 -2.58
C ASP A 61 9.46 -4.09 -1.56
N LEU A 62 10.38 -3.46 -0.81
CA LEU A 62 10.02 -2.39 0.10
C LEU A 62 10.03 -1.06 -0.66
N VAL A 63 8.85 -0.42 -0.72
CA VAL A 63 8.67 0.82 -1.47
C VAL A 63 8.28 1.96 -0.53
N LEU A 64 8.93 3.10 -0.72
CA LEU A 64 8.58 4.36 -0.08
C LEU A 64 8.23 5.41 -1.12
N TYR A 65 7.20 6.19 -0.82
CA TYR A 65 6.81 7.34 -1.58
C TYR A 65 6.84 8.60 -0.70
N ASP A 66 7.60 9.60 -1.13
CA ASP A 66 7.70 10.90 -0.48
C ASP A 66 7.54 12.00 -1.53
N ARG A 67 6.40 12.68 -1.52
CA ARG A 67 6.21 13.91 -2.29
C ARG A 67 6.45 13.81 -3.80
N GLY A 68 6.11 12.68 -4.41
CA GLY A 68 6.38 12.42 -5.84
C GLY A 68 7.71 11.73 -6.10
N ARG A 69 8.43 11.33 -5.04
CA ARG A 69 9.69 10.60 -5.13
C ARG A 69 9.55 9.19 -4.60
N TRP A 70 9.94 8.23 -5.41
CA TRP A 70 9.91 6.80 -5.10
C TRP A 70 11.30 6.34 -4.65
N TYR A 71 11.34 5.54 -3.61
CA TYR A 71 12.55 4.89 -3.10
C TYR A 71 12.26 3.40 -2.96
N ILE A 72 12.90 2.60 -3.79
CA ILE A 72 12.67 1.17 -3.86
C ILE A 72 13.89 0.45 -3.33
N ARG A 73 13.63 -0.55 -2.50
CA ARG A 73 14.62 -1.51 -2.07
C ARG A 73 14.16 -2.89 -2.49
N THR A 74 14.89 -3.52 -3.42
CA THR A 74 14.48 -4.80 -4.02
C THR A 74 14.84 -6.00 -3.15
N SER A 75 15.00 -5.75 -1.85
CA SER A 75 15.35 -6.77 -0.87
C SER A 75 14.74 -6.39 0.48
N VAL A 76 14.19 -7.39 1.15
CA VAL A 76 13.62 -7.27 2.49
C VAL A 76 14.76 -7.24 3.52
N SER A 77 15.50 -6.13 3.54
CA SER A 77 16.66 -5.92 4.42
C SER A 77 16.87 -4.45 4.78
N GLU A 78 17.74 -4.13 5.74
CA GLU A 78 18.07 -2.74 6.09
C GLU A 78 19.09 -2.12 5.11
N GLY A 79 18.92 -0.84 4.79
CA GLY A 79 19.94 -0.05 4.09
C GLY A 79 19.37 1.05 3.19
N ALA A 80 20.25 1.64 2.38
CA ALA A 80 19.87 2.67 1.41
C ALA A 80 18.99 2.10 0.28
N PRO A 81 18.11 2.91 -0.34
CA PRO A 81 17.34 2.49 -1.52
C PRO A 81 18.25 2.05 -2.66
N ASP A 82 17.85 1.01 -3.39
CA ASP A 82 18.54 0.52 -4.59
C ASP A 82 18.20 1.39 -5.81
N ILE A 83 16.96 1.87 -5.87
CA ILE A 83 16.42 2.66 -6.97
C ILE A 83 15.71 3.89 -6.40
N VAL A 84 15.96 5.06 -7.00
CA VAL A 84 15.28 6.32 -6.64
C VAL A 84 14.95 7.11 -7.90
N PHE A 85 13.69 7.54 -8.03
CA PHE A 85 13.25 8.40 -9.14
C PHE A 85 12.03 9.25 -8.75
N ASP A 86 11.74 10.25 -9.56
CA ASP A 86 10.56 11.11 -9.40
C ASP A 86 9.45 10.67 -10.37
N TYR A 87 8.25 10.45 -9.82
CA TYR A 87 7.01 10.17 -10.54
C TYR A 87 5.82 10.53 -9.63
N GLY A 88 4.98 11.48 -10.05
CA GLY A 88 3.85 11.98 -9.26
C GLY A 88 4.13 13.28 -8.49
N ALA A 89 3.37 13.52 -7.43
CA ALA A 89 3.42 14.73 -6.61
C ALA A 89 2.94 14.50 -5.16
N GLU A 90 3.21 15.42 -4.25
CA GLU A 90 2.91 15.30 -2.81
C GLU A 90 1.47 14.97 -2.43
N TRP A 91 0.51 15.36 -3.24
CA TRP A 91 -0.91 15.16 -2.99
C TRP A 91 -1.47 13.90 -3.65
N LEU A 92 -0.64 13.13 -4.35
CA LEU A 92 -1.07 11.88 -4.98
C LEU A 92 -0.88 10.69 -4.04
N THR A 93 -1.83 9.76 -4.10
CA THR A 93 -1.73 8.47 -3.43
C THR A 93 -0.98 7.47 -4.32
N PRO A 94 0.16 6.91 -3.89
CA PRO A 94 0.89 5.90 -4.62
C PRO A 94 0.19 4.54 -4.51
N MET A 95 0.30 3.73 -5.55
CA MET A 95 -0.17 2.34 -5.61
C MET A 95 0.80 1.52 -6.46
N CYS A 96 0.67 0.20 -6.42
CA CYS A 96 1.34 -0.72 -7.34
C CYS A 96 0.43 -1.90 -7.67
N GLY A 97 0.84 -2.67 -8.67
CA GLY A 97 0.17 -3.86 -9.15
C GLY A 97 0.60 -4.22 -10.57
N ASP A 98 0.30 -5.44 -11.00
CA ASP A 98 0.54 -5.96 -12.34
C ASP A 98 -0.51 -5.43 -13.33
N TRP A 99 -0.32 -4.19 -13.77
CA TRP A 99 -1.30 -3.47 -14.59
C TRP A 99 -1.49 -4.03 -16.00
N ASP A 100 -0.53 -4.80 -16.53
CA ASP A 100 -0.56 -5.38 -17.88
C ASP A 100 -0.54 -6.93 -17.94
N GLY A 101 -0.54 -7.59 -16.78
CA GLY A 101 -0.66 -9.04 -16.65
C GLY A 101 0.61 -9.80 -17.03
N ASP A 102 1.78 -9.16 -16.87
CA ASP A 102 3.08 -9.75 -17.24
C ASP A 102 3.78 -10.48 -16.08
N GLY A 103 3.20 -10.40 -14.88
CA GLY A 103 3.68 -11.00 -13.64
C GLY A 103 4.67 -10.11 -12.87
N ARG A 104 4.88 -8.86 -13.27
CA ARG A 104 5.66 -7.87 -12.53
C ARG A 104 4.80 -6.66 -12.20
N ASP A 105 4.97 -6.15 -10.98
CA ASP A 105 4.28 -4.94 -10.58
C ASP A 105 4.85 -3.68 -11.25
N GLY A 106 3.93 -2.85 -11.75
CA GLY A 106 4.17 -1.47 -12.08
C GLY A 106 3.86 -0.53 -10.90
N ILE A 107 3.96 0.78 -11.16
CA ILE A 107 3.58 1.82 -10.19
C ILE A 107 2.40 2.62 -10.69
N ALA A 108 1.62 3.19 -9.77
CA ALA A 108 0.58 4.15 -10.10
C ALA A 108 0.54 5.29 -9.09
N THR A 109 -0.06 6.40 -9.51
CA THR A 109 -0.46 7.48 -8.61
C THR A 109 -1.92 7.85 -8.84
N PHE A 110 -2.63 8.26 -7.80
CA PHE A 110 -4.06 8.58 -7.82
C PHE A 110 -4.32 9.96 -7.23
N ASP A 111 -5.16 10.76 -7.89
CA ASP A 111 -5.46 12.15 -7.47
C ASP A 111 -6.84 12.36 -6.83
N GLY A 112 -7.57 11.28 -6.55
CA GLY A 112 -8.96 11.31 -6.08
C GLY A 112 -9.99 11.08 -7.20
N TYR A 113 -9.59 11.24 -8.47
CA TYR A 113 -10.47 11.04 -9.63
C TYR A 113 -9.84 10.12 -10.68
N SER A 114 -8.54 10.26 -10.91
CA SER A 114 -7.84 9.58 -11.99
C SER A 114 -6.59 8.86 -11.49
N TRP A 115 -6.35 7.70 -12.11
CA TRP A 115 -5.18 6.85 -11.94
C TRP A 115 -4.20 7.12 -13.06
N TYR A 116 -2.92 7.24 -12.72
CA TYR A 116 -1.81 7.42 -13.65
C TYR A 116 -0.81 6.28 -13.45
N MET A 117 -0.91 5.26 -14.31
CA MET A 117 -0.21 3.99 -14.18
C MET A 117 1.02 3.92 -15.08
N LYS A 118 2.02 3.16 -14.63
CA LYS A 118 3.26 2.92 -15.33
C LYS A 118 3.69 1.47 -15.13
N ASN A 119 3.76 0.70 -16.21
CA ASN A 119 4.04 -0.75 -16.12
C ASN A 119 5.51 -0.99 -15.77
N VAL A 120 6.41 -0.12 -16.25
CA VAL A 120 7.84 -0.17 -15.88
C VAL A 120 8.16 1.00 -14.96
N PRO A 121 8.50 0.74 -13.67
CA PRO A 121 8.82 1.79 -12.71
C PRO A 121 9.96 2.70 -13.18
N GLY A 122 9.76 4.01 -13.08
CA GLY A 122 10.74 5.00 -13.48
C GLY A 122 10.14 6.38 -13.74
N PRO A 123 10.98 7.37 -14.07
CA PRO A 123 10.50 8.71 -14.38
C PRO A 123 9.83 8.76 -15.77
N GLY A 124 9.13 9.86 -16.04
CA GLY A 124 8.53 10.14 -17.34
C GLY A 124 7.01 10.05 -17.34
N PRO A 125 6.37 10.00 -18.52
CA PRO A 125 4.92 9.95 -18.61
C PRO A 125 4.37 8.62 -18.08
N TRP A 126 3.09 8.65 -17.69
CA TRP A 126 2.28 7.45 -17.48
C TRP A 126 2.05 6.71 -18.81
N ASP A 127 1.85 5.39 -18.71
CA ASP A 127 1.50 4.53 -19.83
C ASP A 127 -0.03 4.47 -20.02
N VAL A 128 -0.77 4.51 -18.90
CA VAL A 128 -2.24 4.44 -18.86
C VAL A 128 -2.79 5.51 -17.91
N GLU A 129 -3.87 6.17 -18.32
CA GLU A 129 -4.65 7.10 -17.50
C GLU A 129 -6.11 6.68 -17.49
N VAL A 130 -6.69 6.56 -16.30
CA VAL A 130 -8.08 6.12 -16.13
C VAL A 130 -8.80 6.98 -15.12
N SER A 131 -9.94 7.55 -15.52
CA SER A 131 -10.86 8.19 -14.57
C SER A 131 -11.76 7.15 -13.91
N TYR A 132 -11.49 6.85 -12.65
CA TYR A 132 -12.26 5.96 -11.80
C TYR A 132 -12.00 6.31 -10.33
N GLY A 133 -12.93 7.04 -9.72
CA GLY A 133 -12.78 7.51 -8.35
C GLY A 133 -13.62 8.74 -8.06
N TYR A 134 -13.73 9.05 -6.78
CA TYR A 134 -14.18 10.34 -6.24
C TYR A 134 -13.44 10.61 -4.92
N PRO A 135 -13.37 11.87 -4.43
CA PRO A 135 -12.47 12.28 -3.35
C PRO A 135 -12.58 11.50 -2.03
N GLU A 136 -13.73 10.89 -1.77
CA GLU A 136 -14.00 10.11 -0.56
C GLU A 136 -13.71 8.60 -0.70
N LEU A 137 -13.38 8.10 -1.91
CA LEU A 137 -12.93 6.72 -2.08
C LEU A 137 -11.47 6.56 -1.70
N ILE A 138 -11.19 5.52 -0.92
CA ILE A 138 -9.84 5.00 -0.72
C ILE A 138 -9.50 4.14 -1.95
N PRO A 139 -8.44 4.47 -2.73
CA PRO A 139 -8.06 3.66 -3.87
C PRO A 139 -7.60 2.26 -3.43
N VAL A 140 -8.00 1.24 -4.19
CA VAL A 140 -7.56 -0.15 -4.01
C VAL A 140 -7.21 -0.74 -5.37
N ALA A 141 -6.28 -1.69 -5.41
CA ALA A 141 -5.86 -2.39 -6.62
C ALA A 141 -5.69 -3.89 -6.32
N GLY A 142 -5.90 -4.72 -7.34
CA GLY A 142 -5.78 -6.17 -7.23
C GLY A 142 -6.43 -6.91 -8.40
N ASP A 143 -6.11 -8.20 -8.53
CA ASP A 143 -6.75 -9.16 -9.43
C ASP A 143 -8.06 -9.66 -8.81
N TRP A 144 -9.13 -8.90 -9.04
CA TRP A 144 -10.44 -9.20 -8.45
C TRP A 144 -11.14 -10.40 -9.11
N ASN A 145 -10.84 -10.72 -10.38
CA ASN A 145 -11.52 -11.77 -11.14
C ASN A 145 -10.67 -13.04 -11.33
N GLY A 146 -9.40 -13.03 -10.90
CA GLY A 146 -8.48 -14.16 -10.97
C GLY A 146 -7.89 -14.37 -12.38
N ASP A 147 -7.76 -13.32 -13.19
CA ASP A 147 -7.21 -13.41 -14.55
C ASP A 147 -5.71 -13.12 -14.65
N GLY A 148 -5.07 -12.77 -13.54
CA GLY A 148 -3.66 -12.46 -13.41
C GLY A 148 -3.29 -11.02 -13.73
N GLN A 149 -4.25 -10.11 -13.90
CA GLN A 149 -4.01 -8.67 -14.03
C GLN A 149 -4.60 -7.90 -12.85
N ASP A 150 -3.79 -7.04 -12.24
CA ASP A 150 -4.29 -6.11 -11.24
C ASP A 150 -5.07 -4.97 -11.88
N THR A 151 -6.20 -4.65 -11.26
CA THR A 151 -7.13 -3.65 -11.79
C THR A 151 -7.66 -2.71 -10.72
N ILE A 152 -8.14 -1.55 -11.18
CA ILE A 152 -8.61 -0.47 -10.31
C ILE A 152 -9.85 -0.82 -9.48
N GLY A 153 -9.89 -0.28 -8.27
CA GLY A 153 -11.06 -0.29 -7.42
C GLY A 153 -11.08 0.89 -6.45
N GLY A 154 -12.17 1.04 -5.72
CA GLY A 154 -12.28 2.00 -4.63
C GLY A 154 -13.05 1.44 -3.46
N PHE A 155 -12.68 1.82 -2.25
CA PHE A 155 -13.37 1.48 -1.02
C PHE A 155 -13.98 2.74 -0.40
N ASP A 156 -15.28 2.70 -0.13
CA ASP A 156 -16.02 3.73 0.57
C ASP A 156 -16.10 3.37 2.06
N PRO A 157 -15.38 4.10 2.95
CA PRO A 157 -15.28 3.75 4.36
C PRO A 157 -16.55 4.06 5.16
N ASP A 158 -17.43 4.94 4.66
CA ASP A 158 -18.70 5.28 5.32
C ASP A 158 -19.74 4.16 5.18
N SER A 159 -19.72 3.48 4.03
CA SER A 159 -20.64 2.40 3.70
C SER A 159 -20.02 1.00 3.73
N ALA A 160 -18.71 0.92 4.00
CA ALA A 160 -17.89 -0.29 3.90
C ALA A 160 -18.09 -1.02 2.56
N THR A 161 -18.15 -0.25 1.47
CA THR A 161 -18.46 -0.76 0.13
C THR A 161 -17.24 -0.69 -0.76
N TRP A 162 -16.90 -1.82 -1.35
CA TRP A 162 -15.88 -1.99 -2.37
C TRP A 162 -16.55 -1.85 -3.73
N TYR A 163 -15.98 -1.00 -4.58
CA TYR A 163 -16.40 -0.73 -5.94
C TYR A 163 -15.25 -1.14 -6.87
N LEU A 164 -15.31 -2.36 -7.39
CA LEU A 164 -14.20 -2.99 -8.11
C LEU A 164 -14.49 -3.07 -9.59
N ARG A 165 -13.43 -3.00 -10.39
CA ARG A 165 -13.53 -3.02 -11.85
C ARG A 165 -12.43 -3.90 -12.42
N ASN A 166 -12.81 -4.90 -13.21
CA ASN A 166 -11.87 -5.87 -13.80
C ASN A 166 -11.21 -5.35 -15.10
N ALA A 167 -10.97 -4.05 -15.18
CA ALA A 167 -10.32 -3.44 -16.33
C ALA A 167 -9.76 -2.06 -15.98
N ASN A 168 -8.54 -1.78 -16.45
CA ASN A 168 -7.89 -0.48 -16.37
C ASN A 168 -8.43 0.47 -17.46
N SER A 169 -9.74 0.76 -17.40
CA SER A 169 -10.47 1.66 -18.30
C SER A 169 -11.61 2.38 -17.57
N PRO A 170 -12.11 3.54 -18.03
CA PRO A 170 -13.26 4.19 -17.38
C PRO A 170 -14.54 3.35 -17.46
N GLY A 171 -15.40 3.44 -16.46
CA GLY A 171 -16.72 2.81 -16.46
C GLY A 171 -17.31 2.64 -15.07
N LEU A 172 -18.46 1.96 -15.00
CA LEU A 172 -19.08 1.62 -13.72
C LEU A 172 -18.32 0.47 -13.03
N PRO A 173 -18.43 0.32 -11.70
CA PRO A 173 -17.96 -0.89 -11.03
C PRO A 173 -18.61 -2.13 -11.64
N GLU A 174 -17.83 -3.18 -11.83
CA GLU A 174 -18.32 -4.49 -12.26
C GLU A 174 -18.73 -5.35 -11.07
N GLU A 175 -18.06 -5.13 -9.94
CA GLU A 175 -18.31 -5.83 -8.70
C GLU A 175 -18.50 -4.82 -7.57
N ILE A 176 -19.54 -5.02 -6.77
CA ILE A 176 -19.89 -4.14 -5.65
C ILE A 176 -20.13 -5.01 -4.43
N TRP A 177 -19.23 -4.92 -3.46
CA TRP A 177 -19.27 -5.78 -2.27
C TRP A 177 -19.26 -4.97 -1.00
N GLN A 178 -20.16 -5.32 -0.09
CA GLN A 178 -20.15 -4.76 1.25
C GLN A 178 -19.33 -5.66 2.17
N TYR A 179 -18.21 -5.14 2.65
CA TYR A 179 -17.29 -5.82 3.55
C TYR A 179 -16.48 -4.81 4.37
N GLY A 180 -16.56 -4.92 5.70
CA GLY A 180 -15.90 -4.04 6.65
C GLY A 180 -16.86 -3.49 7.71
N PHE A 181 -16.48 -2.38 8.35
CA PHE A 181 -17.22 -1.78 9.45
C PHE A 181 -17.72 -0.38 9.08
N LEU A 182 -18.97 -0.07 9.46
CA LEU A 182 -19.71 1.15 9.12
C LEU A 182 -19.44 2.31 10.09
N ASP A 183 -18.17 2.59 10.37
CA ASP A 183 -17.79 3.66 11.30
C ASP A 183 -16.62 4.52 10.83
N GLY A 184 -16.25 4.40 9.55
CA GLY A 184 -15.22 5.22 8.92
C GLY A 184 -13.79 4.92 9.38
N ALA A 185 -13.58 3.93 10.26
CA ALA A 185 -12.25 3.54 10.75
C ALA A 185 -11.65 2.35 9.97
N SER A 186 -12.40 1.76 9.04
CA SER A 186 -11.96 0.62 8.24
C SER A 186 -10.83 1.05 7.28
N GLN A 187 -9.65 0.42 7.39
CA GLN A 187 -8.57 0.60 6.44
C GLN A 187 -8.50 -0.63 5.53
N PRO A 188 -8.77 -0.51 4.22
CA PRO A 188 -8.71 -1.63 3.29
C PRO A 188 -7.27 -2.05 3.03
N VAL A 189 -7.02 -3.36 3.04
CA VAL A 189 -5.71 -3.94 2.74
C VAL A 189 -5.92 -5.15 1.82
N PRO A 190 -6.22 -4.93 0.54
CA PRO A 190 -6.35 -6.03 -0.42
C PRO A 190 -5.00 -6.71 -0.65
N ALA A 191 -4.99 -8.04 -0.72
CA ALA A 191 -3.80 -8.88 -0.94
C ALA A 191 -4.24 -10.33 -1.24
N ASP A 192 -3.38 -11.20 -1.78
CA ASP A 192 -3.66 -12.64 -1.94
C ASP A 192 -3.32 -13.42 -0.67
N TYR A 193 -4.15 -13.34 0.38
CA TYR A 193 -3.84 -13.99 1.66
C TYR A 193 -3.84 -15.52 1.61
N ASN A 194 -4.52 -16.11 0.61
CA ASN A 194 -4.73 -17.55 0.55
C ASN A 194 -3.79 -18.27 -0.44
N GLY A 195 -3.07 -17.52 -1.28
CA GLY A 195 -2.10 -18.01 -2.25
C GLY A 195 -2.72 -18.56 -3.53
N ASP A 196 -3.95 -18.18 -3.86
CA ASP A 196 -4.64 -18.59 -5.10
C ASP A 196 -4.43 -17.62 -6.28
N ARG A 197 -3.64 -16.56 -6.07
CA ARG A 197 -3.33 -15.47 -7.00
C ARG A 197 -4.51 -14.58 -7.36
N ARG A 198 -5.59 -14.67 -6.59
CA ARG A 198 -6.70 -13.72 -6.67
C ARG A 198 -6.62 -12.82 -5.45
N THR A 199 -6.88 -11.53 -5.64
CA THR A 199 -6.88 -10.61 -4.51
C THR A 199 -8.08 -10.86 -3.58
N ASP A 200 -7.75 -11.07 -2.31
CA ASP A 200 -8.68 -11.23 -1.20
C ASP A 200 -9.00 -9.88 -0.55
N LEU A 201 -10.09 -9.83 0.22
CA LEU A 201 -10.47 -8.62 0.95
C LEU A 201 -9.95 -8.69 2.39
N ALA A 202 -9.32 -7.62 2.86
CA ALA A 202 -9.08 -7.43 4.28
C ALA A 202 -9.33 -6.00 4.73
N ILE A 203 -9.69 -5.89 6.02
CA ILE A 203 -9.78 -4.64 6.76
C ILE A 203 -8.82 -4.72 7.94
N PHE A 204 -7.98 -3.71 8.09
CA PHE A 204 -7.28 -3.44 9.32
C PHE A 204 -8.01 -2.36 10.11
N ARG A 205 -8.13 -2.57 11.43
CA ARG A 205 -8.79 -1.63 12.32
C ARG A 205 -8.31 -1.84 13.75
N ASP A 206 -7.88 -0.76 14.39
CA ASP A 206 -7.56 -0.75 15.82
C ASP A 206 -6.53 -1.82 16.27
N GLY A 207 -5.62 -2.25 15.37
CA GLY A 207 -4.64 -3.32 15.63
C GLY A 207 -5.10 -4.73 15.27
N GLU A 208 -6.34 -4.87 14.78
CA GLU A 208 -6.95 -6.14 14.38
C GLU A 208 -7.09 -6.22 12.87
N TRP A 209 -6.78 -7.40 12.33
CA TRP A 209 -7.00 -7.76 10.94
C TRP A 209 -8.29 -8.56 10.82
N TYR A 210 -9.07 -8.29 9.77
CA TYR A 210 -10.26 -9.03 9.41
C TYR A 210 -10.11 -9.42 7.94
N ILE A 211 -10.00 -10.72 7.68
CA ILE A 211 -9.66 -11.26 6.35
C ILE A 211 -10.81 -12.10 5.82
N ARG A 212 -11.13 -11.91 4.54
CA ARG A 212 -12.07 -12.69 3.76
C ARG A 212 -11.41 -13.10 2.45
N THR A 213 -11.16 -14.39 2.33
CA THR A 213 -10.55 -15.02 1.15
C THR A 213 -11.59 -15.62 0.19
N GLU A 214 -12.85 -15.67 0.59
CA GLU A 214 -13.94 -15.95 -0.34
C GLU A 214 -14.31 -14.70 -1.16
N PRO A 215 -14.41 -14.80 -2.50
CA PRO A 215 -14.95 -13.75 -3.34
C PRO A 215 -16.32 -13.24 -2.83
N GLY A 216 -16.59 -11.94 -3.00
CA GLY A 216 -17.92 -11.39 -2.71
C GLY A 216 -18.11 -10.80 -1.31
N PRO A 217 -19.32 -10.31 -1.01
CA PRO A 217 -19.67 -9.79 0.31
C PRO A 217 -19.81 -10.94 1.32
N GLY A 218 -19.77 -10.61 2.61
CA GLY A 218 -19.99 -11.59 3.67
C GLY A 218 -19.24 -11.25 4.95
N PRO A 219 -19.29 -12.13 5.96
CA PRO A 219 -18.45 -11.98 7.15
C PRO A 219 -16.98 -12.24 6.80
N TYR A 220 -16.09 -11.75 7.66
CA TYR A 220 -14.70 -12.18 7.66
C TYR A 220 -14.63 -13.68 8.02
N GLN A 221 -13.65 -14.38 7.44
CA GLN A 221 -13.40 -15.79 7.74
C GLN A 221 -12.31 -15.95 8.80
N ARG A 222 -11.45 -14.94 8.96
CA ARG A 222 -10.41 -14.91 9.99
C ARG A 222 -10.28 -13.51 10.58
N SER A 223 -9.95 -13.43 11.86
CA SER A 223 -9.49 -12.20 12.49
C SER A 223 -8.38 -12.46 13.51
N PHE A 224 -7.48 -11.50 13.69
CA PHE A 224 -6.38 -11.58 14.65
C PHE A 224 -5.70 -10.23 14.90
N GLU A 225 -5.12 -10.07 16.09
CA GLU A 225 -4.30 -8.91 16.44
C GLU A 225 -2.90 -9.02 15.82
N TYR A 226 -2.51 -7.98 15.09
CA TYR A 226 -1.12 -7.79 14.65
C TYR A 226 -0.88 -6.31 14.33
N GLY A 227 0.03 -5.69 15.08
CA GLY A 227 0.28 -4.25 15.04
C GLY A 227 -0.48 -3.48 16.13
N LEU A 228 -0.39 -2.15 16.09
CA LEU A 228 -1.13 -1.22 16.94
C LEU A 228 -2.13 -0.42 16.11
N ALA A 229 -3.15 0.13 16.77
CA ALA A 229 -4.14 1.02 16.14
C ALA A 229 -3.53 2.24 15.39
N SER A 230 -2.30 2.63 15.71
CA SER A 230 -1.58 3.74 15.05
C SER A 230 -0.76 3.32 13.83
N ASP A 231 -0.69 2.03 13.53
CA ASP A 231 0.13 1.54 12.42
C ASP A 231 -0.57 1.80 11.10
N PHE A 232 0.25 2.01 10.06
CA PHE A 232 -0.24 1.92 8.69
C PHE A 232 -0.12 0.46 8.25
N PRO A 233 -1.24 -0.22 7.96
CA PRO A 233 -1.24 -1.61 7.59
C PRO A 233 -0.74 -1.77 6.15
N LEU A 234 -0.15 -2.92 5.89
CA LEU A 234 0.33 -3.33 4.59
C LEU A 234 0.25 -4.86 4.49
N ALA A 235 0.14 -5.38 3.29
CA ALA A 235 0.26 -6.80 3.02
C ALA A 235 1.21 -7.01 1.85
N GLY A 236 1.81 -8.20 1.79
CA GLY A 236 2.70 -8.57 0.72
C GLY A 236 3.34 -9.94 0.90
N ASN A 237 3.90 -10.47 -0.18
CA ASN A 237 4.61 -11.73 -0.22
C ASN A 237 6.10 -11.50 0.08
N TRP A 238 6.44 -11.44 1.37
CA TRP A 238 7.79 -11.11 1.82
C TRP A 238 8.75 -12.28 1.76
N ASP A 239 8.28 -13.52 1.75
CA ASP A 239 9.10 -14.74 1.78
C ASP A 239 9.27 -15.38 0.39
N GLY A 240 8.57 -14.87 -0.61
CA GLY A 240 8.58 -15.35 -1.99
C GLY A 240 7.86 -16.70 -2.16
N ILE A 241 6.99 -17.08 -1.21
CA ILE A 241 6.32 -18.38 -1.22
C ILE A 241 4.82 -18.23 -0.90
N GLY A 242 3.99 -18.37 -1.92
CA GLY A 242 2.54 -18.46 -1.74
C GLY A 242 1.92 -17.10 -1.45
N GLY A 243 0.84 -17.11 -0.64
CA GLY A 243 0.04 -15.92 -0.38
C GLY A 243 0.72 -14.88 0.52
N ASP A 244 0.09 -13.72 0.59
CA ASP A 244 0.59 -12.54 1.25
C ASP A 244 0.49 -12.63 2.77
N GLY A 245 1.58 -12.20 3.40
CA GLY A 245 1.66 -11.95 4.83
C GLY A 245 1.17 -10.55 5.19
N VAL A 246 1.04 -10.28 6.49
CA VAL A 246 0.62 -8.96 6.99
C VAL A 246 1.80 -8.17 7.55
N ALA A 247 1.71 -6.85 7.49
CA ALA A 247 2.70 -5.94 7.98
C ALA A 247 2.07 -4.67 8.58
N GLY A 248 2.76 -4.10 9.56
CA GLY A 248 2.45 -2.77 10.10
C GLY A 248 3.68 -1.88 10.01
N THR A 249 3.50 -0.60 9.65
CA THR A 249 4.60 0.38 9.65
C THR A 249 4.39 1.48 10.69
N ARG A 250 5.44 1.79 11.46
CA ARG A 250 5.38 2.73 12.60
C ARG A 250 6.54 3.74 12.60
N ASN A 251 6.22 4.97 12.99
CA ASN A 251 7.13 6.13 13.10
C ASN A 251 8.26 5.94 14.13
N GLY A 252 9.30 5.24 13.72
CA GLY A 252 10.66 5.43 14.22
C GLY A 252 11.01 4.93 15.62
N ARG A 253 10.06 4.60 16.50
CA ARG A 253 10.39 4.12 17.87
C ARG A 253 9.41 3.11 18.47
N TYR A 254 9.99 2.20 19.25
CA TYR A 254 9.33 1.14 20.02
C TYR A 254 8.70 1.61 21.34
N HIS A 255 7.73 0.81 21.79
CA HIS A 255 7.52 0.52 23.21
C HIS A 255 7.79 -0.97 23.46
N PHE A 256 8.36 -1.25 24.64
CA PHE A 256 8.79 -2.58 25.12
C PHE A 256 7.60 -3.47 25.53
#